data_AF-A0A919HY42-F1
#
_entry.id   AF-A0A919HY42-F1
#
_cell.length_a   1.000
_cell.length_b   1.000
_cell.length_c   1.000
_cell.angle_alpha   90.00
_cell.angle_beta   90.00
_cell.angle_gamma   90.00
#
_symmetry.space_group_name_H-M   'P 1'
#
loop_
_entity.id
_entity.type
_entity.pdbx_description
1 polymer ?
#
loop_
_entity_poly.entity_id
_entity_poly.type
_entity_poly.pdbx_seq_one_letter_code
_entity_poly.pdbx_strand_id
1 'polypeptide(L)'
;MERPDAVLQRPPAAAIVDRNCFSVSLYSAQKPGDVAFIRVASYYPVTMFSQVRTLARGSSEAQYCELDVVPGDLNRYTLTGCLPQRSEPLPLAFAIQDGASYAGAILKAELAGRGSPTAARCCARRWPMSPAPCWQPASRLRCTICCGSC
;
A
#
# COMPACT_ATOMS: atom_id res chain seq x y z
N MET A 1 -31.56 9.00 -6.54
CA MET A 1 -30.43 8.71 -7.43
C MET A 1 -29.22 9.45 -6.86
N GLU A 2 -28.70 8.97 -5.72
CA GLU A 2 -27.49 9.54 -5.11
C GLU A 2 -26.29 9.15 -5.98
N ARG A 3 -25.52 10.14 -6.42
CA ARG A 3 -24.19 9.89 -6.97
C ARG A 3 -23.30 9.52 -5.78
N PRO A 4 -22.73 8.31 -5.72
CA PRO A 4 -21.74 8.01 -4.70
C PRO A 4 -20.46 8.75 -5.08
N ASP A 5 -20.27 9.93 -4.49
CA ASP A 5 -18.97 10.59 -4.45
C ASP A 5 -17.96 9.59 -3.86
N ALA A 6 -17.03 9.16 -4.71
CA ALA A 6 -16.09 8.07 -4.50
C ALA A 6 -14.96 8.42 -3.52
N VAL A 7 -15.29 8.81 -2.29
CA VAL A 7 -14.31 9.04 -1.20
C VAL A 7 -14.73 8.38 0.14
N LEU A 8 -15.77 7.55 0.19
CA LEU A 8 -16.21 6.89 1.44
C LEU A 8 -16.28 5.36 1.42
N GLN A 9 -15.49 4.68 0.60
CA GLN A 9 -15.26 3.24 0.75
C GLN A 9 -13.81 2.99 1.13
N ARG A 10 -13.47 3.37 2.37
CA ARG A 10 -12.29 2.79 3.02
C ARG A 10 -12.76 1.48 3.67
N PRO A 11 -12.20 0.31 3.32
CA PRO A 11 -12.64 -0.94 3.94
C PRO A 11 -12.54 -0.79 5.45
N PRO A 12 -13.61 -1.06 6.23
CA PRO A 12 -13.56 -0.99 7.68
C PRO A 12 -12.67 -2.13 8.17
N ALA A 13 -11.37 -1.88 8.23
CA ALA A 13 -10.39 -2.80 8.76
C ALA A 13 -10.25 -2.58 10.28
N ALA A 14 -10.07 -3.66 11.04
CA ALA A 14 -9.83 -3.57 12.48
C ALA A 14 -8.47 -2.92 12.80
N ALA A 15 -7.54 -2.92 11.84
CA ALA A 15 -6.25 -2.25 11.95
C ALA A 15 -6.27 -0.96 11.11
N ILE A 16 -6.23 0.18 11.81
CA ILE A 16 -6.25 1.51 11.21
C ILE A 16 -5.02 2.30 11.65
N VAL A 17 -4.19 2.71 10.69
CA VAL A 17 -3.04 3.59 10.92
C VAL A 17 -3.14 4.76 9.94
N ASP A 18 -3.10 6.00 10.43
CA ASP A 18 -3.36 7.23 9.67
C ASP A 18 -4.65 7.19 8.84
N ARG A 19 -5.70 6.71 9.51
CA ARG A 19 -7.00 6.45 8.91
C ARG A 19 -6.95 5.43 7.77
N ASN A 20 -5.83 4.78 7.44
CA ASN A 20 -5.61 3.98 6.23
C ASN A 20 -5.60 4.82 4.95
N CYS A 21 -5.06 6.04 5.01
CA CYS A 21 -4.79 6.90 3.84
C CYS A 21 -3.29 7.11 3.69
N PHE A 22 -2.81 7.17 2.45
CA PHE A 22 -1.47 7.69 2.17
C PHE A 22 -1.52 8.64 0.98
N SER A 23 -0.63 9.64 0.98
CA SER A 23 -0.47 10.58 -0.12
C SER A 23 0.77 10.26 -0.94
N VAL A 24 0.67 10.48 -2.25
CA VAL A 24 1.77 10.35 -3.19
C VAL A 24 1.79 11.53 -4.14
N SER A 25 2.96 11.82 -4.67
CA SER A 25 3.14 12.86 -5.67
C SER A 25 3.54 12.22 -6.99
N LEU A 26 2.70 12.40 -8.01
CA LEU A 26 2.98 11.93 -9.37
C LEU A 26 3.60 13.06 -10.19
N TYR A 27 4.77 12.80 -10.75
CA TYR A 27 5.51 13.76 -11.57
C TYR A 27 5.50 13.32 -13.03
N SER A 28 5.16 14.25 -13.93
CA SER A 28 5.32 14.03 -15.36
C SER A 28 6.81 13.92 -15.72
N ALA A 29 7.12 13.09 -16.70
CA ALA A 29 8.45 13.03 -17.28
C ALA A 29 8.79 14.35 -18.00
N GLN A 30 10.09 14.62 -18.16
CA GLN A 30 10.55 15.81 -18.88
C GLN A 30 10.29 15.71 -20.38
N LYS A 31 10.31 14.49 -20.92
CA LYS A 31 10.07 14.21 -22.33
C LYS A 31 8.67 13.61 -22.51
N PRO A 32 7.85 14.15 -23.44
CA PRO A 32 6.62 13.51 -23.85
C PRO A 32 6.88 12.09 -24.37
N GLY A 33 6.06 11.13 -23.96
CA GLY A 33 6.17 9.71 -24.31
C GLY A 33 6.81 8.84 -23.22
N ASP A 34 7.62 9.43 -22.33
CA ASP A 34 8.24 8.72 -21.21
C ASP A 34 7.26 8.48 -20.06
N VAL A 35 7.54 7.46 -19.25
CA VAL A 35 6.72 7.12 -18.09
C VAL A 35 6.89 8.16 -16.98
N ALA A 36 5.76 8.58 -16.41
CA ALA A 36 5.72 9.45 -15.24
C ALA A 36 6.33 8.74 -14.02
N PHE A 37 6.92 9.48 -13.09
CA PHE A 37 7.54 8.92 -11.89
C PHE A 37 6.75 9.28 -10.63
N ILE A 38 6.64 8.31 -9.72
CA ILE A 38 5.90 8.44 -8.47
C ILE A 38 6.90 8.69 -7.34
N ARG A 39 6.65 9.68 -6.49
CA ARG A 39 7.33 9.83 -5.21
C ARG A 39 6.37 9.47 -4.09
N VAL A 40 6.79 8.49 -3.29
CA VAL A 40 6.15 8.11 -2.04
C VAL A 40 7.20 8.23 -0.93
N ALA A 41 6.76 8.58 0.27
CA ALA A 41 7.66 8.65 1.41
C ALA A 41 8.02 7.24 1.90
N SER A 42 9.28 7.03 2.29
CA SER A 42 9.83 5.72 2.67
C SER A 42 9.20 5.11 3.93
N TYR A 43 8.56 5.92 4.77
CA TYR A 43 7.89 5.44 5.98
C TYR A 43 6.56 4.71 5.68
N TYR A 44 6.00 4.87 4.48
CA TYR A 44 4.83 4.13 4.05
C TYR A 44 5.24 2.79 3.44
N PRO A 45 4.92 1.63 4.06
CA PRO A 45 5.22 0.31 3.51
C PRO A 45 4.22 -0.07 2.39
N VAL A 46 4.17 0.74 1.33
CA VAL A 46 3.36 0.53 0.12
C VAL A 46 4.28 0.42 -1.09
N THR A 47 3.85 -0.34 -2.09
CA THR A 47 4.64 -0.50 -3.33
C THR A 47 3.89 0.13 -4.50
N MET A 48 4.46 1.18 -5.09
CA MET A 48 3.86 1.89 -6.22
C MET A 48 4.59 1.56 -7.51
N PHE A 49 3.83 1.28 -8.57
CA PHE A 49 4.33 1.11 -9.94
C PHE A 49 3.69 2.14 -10.86
N SER A 50 4.48 2.69 -11.78
CA SER A 50 4.00 3.63 -12.78
C SER A 50 4.02 3.00 -14.17
N GLN A 51 2.87 2.99 -14.81
CA GLN A 51 2.70 2.69 -16.23
C GLN A 51 2.03 3.89 -16.95
N VAL A 52 2.06 5.06 -16.31
CA VAL A 52 1.43 6.28 -16.81
C VAL A 52 2.35 6.95 -17.81
N ARG A 53 1.86 7.23 -19.01
CA ARG A 53 2.65 7.91 -20.05
C ARG A 53 2.48 9.42 -19.96
N THR A 54 3.58 10.15 -20.12
CA THR A 54 3.53 11.61 -20.14
C THR A 54 3.13 12.10 -21.52
N LEU A 55 2.07 12.91 -21.62
CA LEU A 55 1.62 13.50 -22.88
C LEU A 55 2.13 14.94 -23.03
N ALA A 56 2.35 15.37 -24.27
CA ALA A 56 2.66 16.77 -24.55
C ALA A 56 1.47 17.67 -24.15
N ARG A 57 1.76 18.92 -23.76
CA ARG A 57 0.70 19.89 -23.42
C ARG A 57 -0.18 20.13 -24.66
N GLY A 58 -1.49 19.90 -24.52
CA GLY A 58 -2.46 20.10 -25.60
C GLY A 58 -2.58 18.95 -26.60
N SER A 59 -2.06 17.76 -26.30
CA SER A 59 -2.32 16.57 -27.15
C SER A 59 -3.81 16.21 -27.16
N SER A 60 -4.34 15.83 -28.32
CA SER A 60 -5.70 15.29 -28.47
C SER A 60 -5.89 13.98 -27.70
N GLU A 61 -4.81 13.23 -27.47
CA GLU A 61 -4.82 12.00 -26.66
C GLU A 61 -5.14 12.27 -25.19
N ALA A 62 -4.90 13.49 -24.70
CA ALA A 62 -5.19 13.85 -23.32
C ALA A 62 -6.70 13.92 -23.02
N GLN A 63 -7.55 14.06 -24.05
CA GLN A 63 -9.01 14.08 -23.88
C GLN A 63 -9.61 12.68 -23.64
N TYR A 64 -8.95 11.63 -24.11
CA TYR A 64 -9.46 10.26 -24.04
C TYR A 64 -8.70 9.37 -23.06
N CYS A 65 -7.57 9.85 -22.53
CA CYS A 65 -6.74 9.07 -21.64
C CYS A 65 -7.02 9.44 -20.17
N GLU A 66 -7.66 8.52 -19.46
CA GLU A 66 -7.94 8.64 -18.03
C GLU A 66 -6.75 8.15 -17.20
N LEU A 67 -6.62 8.66 -15.98
CA LEU A 67 -5.61 8.22 -15.02
C LEU A 67 -6.28 7.28 -14.02
N ASP A 68 -5.89 6.01 -14.07
CA ASP A 68 -6.47 4.95 -13.25
C ASP A 68 -5.46 4.36 -12.27
N VAL A 69 -5.99 3.80 -11.19
CA VAL A 69 -5.24 3.04 -10.20
C VAL A 69 -5.75 1.61 -10.13
N VAL A 70 -4.85 0.66 -10.33
CA VAL A 70 -5.13 -0.76 -10.17
C VAL A 70 -4.50 -1.23 -8.85
N PRO A 71 -5.30 -1.49 -7.80
CA PRO A 71 -4.81 -2.11 -6.58
C PRO A 71 -4.44 -3.58 -6.86
N GLY A 72 -3.37 -4.03 -6.24
CA GLY A 72 -2.95 -5.43 -6.22
C GLY A 72 -2.74 -5.93 -4.79
N ASP A 73 -2.17 -7.11 -4.65
CA ASP A 73 -1.92 -7.74 -3.35
C ASP A 73 -0.90 -6.95 -2.51
N LEU A 74 -0.97 -7.11 -1.18
CA LEU A 74 0.01 -6.57 -0.23
C LEU A 74 0.22 -5.05 -0.37
N ASN A 75 -0.85 -4.28 -0.59
CA ASN A 75 -0.80 -2.84 -0.77
C ASN A 75 0.13 -2.40 -1.91
N ARG A 76 0.13 -3.18 -3.00
CA ARG A 76 0.72 -2.81 -4.28
C ARG A 76 -0.29 -1.99 -5.10
N TYR A 77 0.15 -0.90 -5.71
CA TYR A 77 -0.70 -0.09 -6.58
C TYR A 77 0.03 0.16 -7.90
N THR A 78 -0.68 0.00 -9.01
CA THR A 78 -0.17 0.30 -10.34
C THR A 78 -0.99 1.44 -10.91
N LEU A 79 -0.34 2.56 -11.23
CA LEU A 79 -0.97 3.66 -11.95
C LEU A 79 -0.89 3.40 -13.44
N THR A 80 -2.01 3.53 -14.13
CA THR A 80 -2.16 3.30 -15.57
C THR A 80 -2.79 4.52 -16.24
N GLY A 81 -2.59 4.65 -17.55
CA GLY A 81 -3.17 5.73 -18.34
C GLY A 81 -2.17 6.81 -18.71
N CYS A 82 -2.59 8.07 -18.64
CA CYS A 82 -1.76 9.19 -19.10
C CYS A 82 -1.78 10.37 -18.14
N LEU A 83 -0.71 11.16 -18.20
CA LEU A 83 -0.59 12.42 -17.49
C LEU A 83 -0.09 13.49 -18.46
N PRO A 84 -0.82 14.60 -18.71
CA PRO A 84 -0.28 15.70 -19.49
C PRO A 84 0.95 16.29 -18.77
N GLN A 85 1.90 16.84 -19.52
CA GLN A 85 3.11 17.40 -18.94
C GLN A 85 2.78 18.65 -18.10
N ARG A 86 3.08 18.60 -16.79
CA ARG A 86 2.82 19.68 -15.84
C ARG A 86 4.11 20.16 -15.17
N SER A 87 4.11 21.42 -14.73
CA SER A 87 5.19 21.99 -13.92
C SER A 87 5.10 21.57 -12.45
N GLU A 88 3.88 21.34 -11.96
CA GLU A 88 3.61 20.94 -10.59
C GLU A 88 3.25 19.44 -10.52
N PRO A 89 3.74 18.72 -9.49
CA PRO A 89 3.34 17.34 -9.27
C PRO A 89 1.86 17.24 -8.94
N LEU A 90 1.21 16.16 -9.39
CA LEU A 90 -0.17 15.88 -9.04
C LEU A 90 -0.22 15.16 -7.68
N PRO A 91 -0.79 15.78 -6.62
CA PRO A 91 -1.00 15.10 -5.36
C PRO A 91 -2.16 14.12 -5.50
N LEU A 92 -1.91 12.86 -5.18
CA LEU A 92 -2.92 11.81 -5.16
C LEU A 92 -2.98 11.22 -3.75
N ALA A 93 -4.18 10.86 -3.30
CA ALA A 93 -4.39 10.20 -2.02
C ALA A 93 -5.12 8.88 -2.26
N PHE A 94 -4.59 7.80 -1.69
CA PHE A 94 -5.12 6.46 -1.87
C PHE A 94 -5.47 5.82 -0.54
N ALA A 95 -6.51 5.00 -0.56
CA ALA A 95 -6.94 4.20 0.56
C ALA A 95 -6.18 2.87 0.60
N ILE A 96 -5.69 2.51 1.79
CA ILE A 96 -5.00 1.25 2.04
C ILE A 96 -6.02 0.10 2.03
N GLN A 97 -5.77 -0.90 1.19
CA GLN A 97 -6.67 -2.05 1.00
C GLN A 97 -6.50 -3.09 2.10
N ASP A 98 -5.26 -3.43 2.45
CA ASP A 98 -4.95 -4.38 3.53
C ASP A 98 -4.33 -3.65 4.74
N GLY A 99 -5.22 -3.24 5.65
CA GLY A 99 -4.84 -2.57 6.90
C GLY A 99 -4.05 -3.47 7.86
N ALA A 100 -4.24 -4.80 7.82
CA ALA A 100 -3.57 -5.72 8.72
C ALA A 100 -2.10 -5.91 8.34
N SER A 101 -1.83 -6.13 7.06
CA SER A 101 -0.46 -6.18 6.54
C SER A 101 0.26 -4.83 6.70
N TYR A 102 -0.45 -3.73 6.48
CA TYR A 102 0.10 -2.38 6.65
C TYR A 102 0.51 -2.10 8.10
N ALA A 103 -0.39 -2.34 9.06
CA ALA A 103 -0.08 -2.17 10.48
C ALA A 103 1.03 -3.13 10.94
N GLY A 104 1.04 -4.37 10.44
CA GLY A 104 2.10 -5.33 10.73
C GLY A 104 3.47 -4.88 10.20
N ALA A 105 3.52 -4.27 9.02
CA ALA A 105 4.76 -3.74 8.44
C ALA A 105 5.29 -2.53 9.20
N ILE A 106 4.43 -1.60 9.62
CA ILE A 106 4.81 -0.46 10.46
C ILE A 106 5.33 -0.97 11.81
N LEU A 107 4.59 -1.88 12.45
CA LEU A 107 5.01 -2.48 13.72
C LEU A 107 6.38 -3.15 13.58
N LYS A 108 6.59 -3.92 12.51
CA LYS A 108 7.89 -4.56 12.24
C LYS A 108 9.01 -3.53 12.05
N ALA A 109 8.76 -2.42 11.35
CA ALA A 109 9.74 -1.36 11.15
C ALA A 109 10.13 -0.68 12.47
N GLU A 110 9.14 -0.35 13.31
CA GLU A 110 9.36 0.23 14.65
C GLU A 110 10.14 -0.70 15.58
N LEU A 111 9.82 -2.00 15.56
CA LEU A 111 10.53 -3.01 16.35
C LEU A 111 11.95 -3.29 15.83
N ALA A 112 12.18 -3.22 14.52
CA ALA A 112 13.49 -3.37 13.91
C ALA A 112 14.41 -2.19 14.28
N GLY A 113 13.88 -0.97 14.33
CA GLY A 113 14.63 0.22 14.76
C GLY A 113 15.09 0.17 16.23
N ARG A 114 14.53 -0.72 17.04
CA ARG A 114 14.81 -0.85 18.49
C ARG A 114 15.65 -2.08 18.85
N GLY A 115 16.21 -2.78 17.87
CA GLY A 115 17.15 -3.89 18.11
C GLY A 115 16.52 -5.19 18.64
N SER A 116 15.20 -5.38 18.47
CA SER A 116 14.54 -6.65 18.83
C SER A 116 14.80 -7.74 17.78
N PRO A 117 14.99 -9.03 18.18
CA PRO A 117 15.42 -10.09 17.27
C PRO A 117 14.40 -10.33 16.15
N THR A 118 14.88 -10.16 14.93
CA THR A 118 14.16 -10.00 13.65
C THR A 118 13.53 -11.30 13.11
N ALA A 119 13.07 -12.20 13.98
CA ALA A 119 12.60 -13.55 13.60
C ALA A 119 11.11 -13.82 13.86
N ALA A 120 10.39 -12.93 14.56
CA ALA A 120 8.96 -13.11 14.75
C ALA A 120 8.19 -12.74 13.47
N ARG A 121 7.62 -13.73 12.76
CA ARG A 121 6.65 -13.49 11.69
C ARG A 121 5.42 -12.79 12.30
N CYS A 122 5.18 -11.54 11.93
CA CYS A 122 3.94 -10.85 12.30
C CYS A 122 2.76 -11.55 11.62
N CYS A 123 1.76 -11.92 12.41
CA CYS A 123 0.60 -12.67 11.98
C CYS A 123 -0.69 -11.94 12.33
N ALA A 124 -1.52 -11.68 11.32
CA ALA A 124 -2.87 -11.22 11.55
C ALA A 124 -3.73 -12.39 12.10
N ARG A 125 -4.53 -12.13 13.15
CA ARG A 125 -5.55 -13.07 13.66
C ARG A 125 -6.94 -12.48 13.45
N ARG A 126 -7.86 -13.28 12.92
CA ARG A 126 -9.26 -12.91 12.71
C ARG A 126 -10.13 -13.55 13.79
N TRP A 127 -11.13 -12.82 14.27
CA TRP A 127 -12.16 -13.36 15.16
C TRP A 127 -13.29 -14.01 14.34
N PRO A 128 -13.93 -15.10 14.79
CA PRO A 128 -13.63 -15.90 15.98
C PRO A 128 -12.32 -16.66 15.82
N MET A 129 -11.56 -16.79 16.92
CA MET A 129 -10.23 -17.39 16.91
C MET A 129 -10.29 -18.83 16.38
N SER A 130 -9.85 -19.02 15.14
CA SER A 130 -9.58 -20.37 14.63
C SER A 130 -8.39 -20.93 15.43
N PRO A 131 -8.43 -22.19 15.90
CA PRO A 131 -7.41 -22.77 16.78
C PRO A 131 -6.05 -23.00 16.11
N ALA A 132 -5.86 -22.56 14.86
CA ALA A 132 -4.58 -22.68 14.19
C ALA A 132 -3.54 -21.72 14.81
N PRO A 133 -2.44 -22.23 15.38
CA PRO A 133 -1.35 -21.38 15.86
C PRO A 133 -0.71 -20.69 14.66
N CYS A 134 -0.22 -19.46 14.84
CA CYS A 134 0.54 -18.77 13.79
C CYS A 134 1.97 -19.29 13.59
N TRP A 135 2.15 -20.59 13.85
CA TRP A 135 3.38 -21.33 13.78
C TRP A 135 3.13 -22.52 12.87
N GLN A 136 3.47 -22.37 11.59
CA GLN A 136 3.98 -23.51 10.85
C GLN A 136 5.49 -23.32 10.74
N PRO A 137 6.29 -24.02 11.57
CA PRO A 137 7.68 -24.25 11.25
C PRO A 137 7.71 -25.25 10.09
N ALA A 138 8.32 -24.86 8.98
CA ALA A 138 8.94 -25.85 8.13
C ALA A 138 10.00 -26.54 9.01
N SER A 139 9.94 -27.88 9.04
CA SER A 139 10.81 -28.79 9.79
C SER A 139 10.58 -28.85 11.31
N ARG A 140 10.25 -30.08 11.73
CA ARG A 140 10.27 -30.61 13.08
C ARG A 140 11.56 -30.18 13.78
N LEU A 141 11.47 -29.55 14.94
CA LEU A 141 12.38 -29.77 16.06
C LEU A 141 11.68 -29.25 17.32
N ARG A 142 11.58 -30.15 18.30
CA ARG A 142 11.01 -29.92 19.62
C ARG A 142 11.71 -28.72 20.27
N CYS A 143 10.94 -27.76 20.76
CA CYS A 143 11.36 -26.90 21.86
C CYS A 143 10.22 -26.86 22.89
N THR A 144 10.41 -27.64 23.94
CA THR A 144 9.73 -27.55 25.22
C THR A 144 10.01 -26.19 25.86
N ILE A 145 9.11 -25.68 26.73
CA ILE A 145 9.26 -24.50 27.62
C ILE A 145 8.83 -23.19 26.91
N CYS A 146 7.79 -22.43 27.29
CA CYS A 146 7.15 -22.16 28.58
C CYS A 146 5.60 -22.22 28.48
N CYS A 147 4.97 -22.98 29.36
CA CYS A 147 3.61 -22.68 29.83
C CYS A 147 3.68 -22.77 31.35
N GLY A 148 3.97 -21.63 31.99
CA GLY A 148 3.81 -21.42 33.42
C GLY A 148 2.48 -20.72 33.64
N SER A 149 1.50 -21.51 34.07
CA SER A 149 0.33 -21.23 34.92
C SER A 149 -0.29 -19.82 34.89
N CYS A 150 -1.53 -19.75 34.38
CA CYS A 150 -2.60 -19.04 35.08
C CYS A 150 -3.19 -19.95 36.16
#